data_AF-A0A3R7L4M0-F1
#
_entry.id   AF-A0A3R7L4M0-F1
#
_cell.length_a   1.000
_cell.length_b   1.000
_cell.length_c   1.000
_cell.angle_alpha   90.00
_cell.angle_beta   90.00
_cell.angle_gamma   90.00
#
_symmetry.space_group_name_H-M   'P 1'
#
loop_
_entity.id
_entity.type
_entity.pdbx_description
1 polymer ?
#
loop_
_entity_poly.entity_id
_entity_poly.type
_entity_poly.pdbx_seq_one_letter_code
_entity_poly.pdbx_strand_id
1 'polypeptide(L)'
;MLVAVGVFALDPVRRRFFELFYYLHVLSFYMIAPAVLWHAAAAWEYFLPGLTVWFADRLLRMHRSTSRVEVVSAVASGSFVELSFRHAALRAAPGQYVFVNIPELSLLQWHPFSLSGACEGCHTLYIKSAGGKSWTGRLAKLVGECGRSFSLGVDGPCGRVQEFDDYSVVVLVAGGIGVTPCAAIYSHLRRQRAEGGGAPAVTLLWSVRDAALVSMMSYLWSDGKEDFLVNAGPLEREVAACSVSPAAAVPALRLFVTGGAACGSVSQTEVAVTAGRLDAAAEVPFVVGDADPRSVLVFACGPAGLVRSARDAALALGANFREESFNL
;
A
#
# COMPACT_ATOMS: atom_id res chain seq x y z
N MET A 1 -21.44 4.77 -28.65
CA MET A 1 -20.55 4.00 -27.75
C MET A 1 -19.29 4.78 -27.37
N LEU A 2 -18.47 5.23 -28.32
CA LEU A 2 -17.26 6.04 -28.05
C LEU A 2 -17.52 7.28 -27.19
N VAL A 3 -18.58 8.03 -27.48
CA VAL A 3 -18.98 9.21 -26.68
C VAL A 3 -19.30 8.82 -25.23
N ALA A 4 -20.02 7.70 -25.02
CA ALA A 4 -20.32 7.22 -23.69
C ALA A 4 -19.05 6.85 -22.92
N VAL A 5 -18.11 6.13 -23.55
CA VAL A 5 -16.82 5.79 -22.93
C VAL A 5 -16.05 7.04 -22.56
N GLY A 6 -16.02 8.05 -23.44
CA GLY A 6 -15.36 9.32 -23.19
C GLY A 6 -15.95 10.04 -21.97
N VAL A 7 -17.28 10.13 -21.87
CA VAL A 7 -17.96 10.79 -20.74
C VAL A 7 -17.71 10.05 -19.42
N PHE A 8 -17.82 8.72 -19.42
CA PHE A 8 -17.60 7.92 -18.21
C PHE A 8 -16.13 7.83 -17.79
N ALA A 9 -15.19 8.10 -18.70
CA ALA A 9 -13.77 8.17 -18.40
C ALA A 9 -13.34 9.49 -17.72
N LEU A 10 -14.19 10.53 -17.73
CA LEU A 10 -13.90 11.79 -17.03
C LEU A 10 -13.77 11.54 -15.52
N ASP A 11 -12.72 12.09 -14.90
CA ASP A 11 -12.41 11.87 -13.48
C ASP A 11 -13.59 12.05 -12.51
N PRO A 12 -14.40 13.14 -12.57
CA PRO A 12 -15.54 13.30 -11.67
C PRO A 12 -16.62 12.23 -11.88
N VAL A 13 -16.82 11.77 -13.11
CA VAL A 13 -17.83 10.76 -13.46
C VAL A 13 -17.35 9.38 -13.04
N ARG A 14 -16.09 9.04 -13.36
CA ARG A 14 -15.43 7.77 -13.00
C ARG A 14 -15.42 7.56 -11.49
N ARG A 15 -15.07 8.58 -10.71
CA ARG A 15 -15.07 8.50 -9.23
C ARG A 15 -16.45 8.21 -8.65
N ARG A 16 -17.52 8.69 -9.31
CA ARG A 16 -18.89 8.49 -8.85
C ARG A 16 -19.50 7.16 -9.33
N PHE A 17 -19.16 6.75 -10.54
CA PHE A 17 -19.76 5.61 -11.24
C PHE A 17 -18.71 4.64 -11.76
N PHE A 18 -17.78 4.22 -10.90
CA PHE A 18 -16.65 3.37 -11.28
C PHE A 18 -17.06 2.05 -11.94
N GLU A 19 -18.05 1.35 -11.38
CA GLU A 19 -18.57 0.08 -11.93
C GLU A 19 -19.11 0.26 -13.36
N LEU A 20 -19.91 1.31 -13.58
CA LEU A 20 -20.49 1.60 -14.90
C LEU A 20 -19.39 2.00 -15.91
N PHE A 21 -18.44 2.83 -15.49
CA PHE A 21 -17.25 3.12 -16.28
C PHE A 21 -16.52 1.83 -16.67
N TYR A 22 -16.25 0.95 -15.71
CA TYR A 22 -15.51 -0.30 -15.93
C TYR A 22 -16.20 -1.21 -16.96
N TYR A 23 -17.48 -1.55 -16.75
CA TYR A 23 -18.20 -2.44 -17.66
C TYR A 23 -18.40 -1.83 -19.04
N LEU A 24 -18.73 -0.54 -19.13
CA LEU A 24 -18.86 0.16 -20.41
C LEU A 24 -17.53 0.16 -21.16
N HIS A 25 -16.40 0.39 -20.48
CA HIS A 25 -15.08 0.41 -21.08
C HIS A 25 -14.67 -0.97 -21.62
N VAL A 26 -14.87 -2.03 -20.83
CA VAL A 26 -14.58 -3.41 -21.24
C VAL A 26 -15.48 -3.84 -22.41
N LEU A 27 -16.79 -3.60 -22.31
CA LEU A 27 -17.73 -3.89 -23.40
C LEU A 27 -17.35 -3.15 -24.68
N SER A 28 -16.89 -1.90 -24.54
CA SER A 28 -16.53 -1.07 -25.68
C SER A 28 -15.32 -1.62 -26.43
N PHE A 29 -14.33 -2.17 -25.74
CA PHE A 29 -13.20 -2.85 -26.38
C PHE A 29 -13.69 -4.01 -27.26
N TYR A 30 -14.55 -4.88 -26.72
CA TYR A 30 -15.07 -6.05 -27.45
C TYR A 30 -15.96 -5.69 -28.64
N MET A 31 -16.58 -4.49 -28.64
CA MET A 31 -17.41 -4.02 -29.75
C MET A 31 -16.62 -3.19 -30.78
N ILE A 32 -15.66 -2.36 -30.36
CA ILE A 32 -14.85 -1.52 -31.26
C ILE A 32 -13.84 -2.34 -32.04
N ALA A 33 -13.14 -3.28 -31.39
CA ALA A 33 -12.07 -4.05 -32.04
C ALA A 33 -12.56 -4.78 -33.30
N PRO A 34 -13.66 -5.57 -33.27
CA PRO A 34 -14.20 -6.18 -34.49
C PRO A 34 -14.74 -5.16 -35.48
N ALA A 35 -15.38 -4.08 -35.01
CA ALA A 35 -15.95 -3.06 -35.88
C ALA A 35 -14.88 -2.32 -36.69
N VAL A 36 -13.72 -2.03 -36.10
CA VAL A 36 -12.58 -1.40 -36.78
C VAL A 36 -11.98 -2.33 -37.82
N LEU A 37 -11.80 -3.62 -37.47
CA LEU A 37 -11.31 -4.64 -38.41
C LEU A 37 -12.28 -4.86 -39.59
N TRP A 38 -13.58 -4.70 -39.37
CA TRP A 38 -14.59 -4.78 -40.44
C TRP A 38 -14.64 -3.52 -41.31
N HIS A 39 -14.53 -2.34 -40.71
CA HIS A 39 -14.74 -1.07 -41.41
C HIS A 39 -13.58 -0.71 -42.36
N ALA A 40 -12.34 -1.01 -41.98
CA ALA A 40 -11.16 -0.58 -42.73
C ALA A 40 -10.29 -1.77 -43.13
N ALA A 41 -10.14 -1.97 -44.45
CA ALA A 41 -9.40 -3.10 -45.02
C ALA A 41 -7.93 -3.18 -44.61
N ALA A 42 -7.29 -2.05 -44.27
CA ALA A 42 -5.91 -1.99 -43.80
C ALA A 42 -5.79 -1.97 -42.25
N ALA A 43 -6.89 -2.02 -41.50
CA ALA A 43 -6.85 -1.89 -40.05
C ALA A 43 -6.06 -3.02 -39.37
N TRP A 44 -6.07 -4.22 -39.96
CA TRP A 44 -5.38 -5.38 -39.40
C TRP A 44 -3.86 -5.16 -39.26
N GLU A 45 -3.24 -4.44 -40.20
CA GLU A 45 -1.80 -4.15 -40.19
C GLU A 45 -1.38 -3.37 -38.94
N TYR A 46 -2.21 -2.41 -38.53
CA TYR A 46 -1.96 -1.55 -37.37
C TYR A 46 -2.50 -2.14 -36.06
N PHE A 47 -3.61 -2.89 -36.13
CA PHE A 47 -4.35 -3.33 -34.96
C PHE A 47 -3.88 -4.69 -34.42
N LEU A 48 -3.47 -5.63 -35.29
CA LEU A 48 -3.07 -6.98 -34.86
C LEU A 48 -1.83 -7.00 -33.97
N PRO A 49 -0.74 -6.25 -34.25
CA PRO A 49 0.43 -6.29 -33.36
C PRO A 49 0.08 -5.91 -31.92
N GLY A 50 -0.66 -4.82 -31.71
CA GLY A 50 -1.13 -4.42 -30.38
C GLY A 50 -2.08 -5.44 -29.75
N LEU A 51 -3.00 -5.99 -30.54
CA LEU A 51 -3.97 -6.99 -30.07
C LEU A 51 -3.28 -8.30 -29.66
N THR A 52 -2.26 -8.75 -30.41
CA THR A 52 -1.48 -9.95 -30.07
C THR A 52 -0.72 -9.80 -28.76
N VAL A 53 -0.05 -8.67 -28.54
CA VAL A 53 0.64 -8.38 -27.28
C VAL A 53 -0.36 -8.32 -26.12
N TRP A 54 -1.51 -7.69 -26.33
CA TRP A 54 -2.57 -7.62 -25.33
C TRP A 54 -3.13 -9.01 -24.96
N PHE A 55 -3.40 -9.86 -25.94
CA PHE A 55 -3.87 -11.23 -25.69
C PHE A 55 -2.79 -12.08 -25.00
N ALA A 56 -1.52 -11.94 -25.39
CA ALA A 56 -0.42 -12.64 -24.74
C ALA A 56 -0.30 -12.24 -23.26
N ASP A 57 -0.31 -10.94 -22.94
CA ASP A 57 -0.35 -10.45 -21.55
C ASP A 57 -1.56 -11.02 -20.79
N ARG A 58 -2.74 -11.02 -21.41
CA ARG A 58 -3.96 -11.55 -20.77
C ARG A 58 -3.86 -13.04 -20.48
N LEU A 59 -3.34 -13.84 -21.40
CA LEU A 59 -3.12 -15.28 -21.22
C LEU A 59 -2.10 -15.55 -20.10
N LEU A 60 -1.00 -14.80 -20.05
CA LEU A 60 0.00 -14.91 -18.99
C LEU A 60 -0.58 -14.55 -17.62
N ARG A 61 -1.40 -13.51 -17.53
CA ARG A 61 -2.12 -13.14 -16.29
C ARG A 61 -3.11 -14.21 -15.88
N MET A 62 -3.90 -14.74 -16.81
CA MET A 62 -4.84 -15.83 -16.52
C MET A 62 -4.10 -17.07 -16.03
N HIS A 63 -3.01 -17.47 -16.69
CA HIS A 63 -2.18 -18.59 -16.24
C HIS A 63 -1.63 -18.36 -14.83
N ARG A 64 -1.03 -17.19 -14.55
CA ARG A 64 -0.52 -16.85 -13.21
C ARG A 64 -1.61 -16.86 -12.15
N SER A 65 -2.82 -16.39 -12.50
CA SER A 65 -3.98 -16.37 -11.59
C SER A 65 -4.51 -17.74 -11.19
N THR A 66 -4.14 -18.81 -11.93
CA THR A 66 -4.51 -20.20 -11.55
C THR A 66 -3.62 -20.80 -10.46
N SER A 67 -2.59 -20.07 -10.02
CA SER A 67 -1.74 -20.48 -8.91
C SER A 67 -2.57 -20.71 -7.65
N ARG A 68 -2.25 -21.76 -6.88
CA ARG A 68 -2.95 -22.05 -5.63
C ARG A 68 -2.61 -20.98 -4.59
N VAL A 69 -3.64 -20.31 -4.09
CA VAL A 69 -3.57 -19.33 -3.01
C VAL A 69 -4.40 -19.84 -1.84
N GLU A 70 -3.82 -19.86 -0.65
CA GLU A 70 -4.51 -20.23 0.57
C GLU A 70 -4.72 -18.98 1.43
N VAL A 71 -5.98 -18.69 1.79
CA VAL A 71 -6.29 -17.60 2.72
C VAL A 71 -6.06 -18.09 4.15
N VAL A 72 -5.07 -17.50 4.82
CA VAL A 72 -4.68 -17.85 6.19
C VAL A 72 -5.58 -17.14 7.19
N SER A 73 -5.72 -15.83 7.04
CA SER A 73 -6.58 -15.00 7.90
C SER A 73 -7.20 -13.87 7.10
N ALA A 74 -8.40 -13.46 7.51
CA ALA A 74 -9.06 -12.27 7.00
C ALA A 74 -9.83 -11.64 8.15
N VAL A 75 -9.47 -10.41 8.51
CA VAL A 75 -10.05 -9.68 9.65
C VAL A 75 -10.47 -8.30 9.19
N ALA A 76 -11.73 -7.95 9.44
CA ALA A 76 -12.24 -6.60 9.21
C ALA A 76 -12.20 -5.81 10.52
N SER A 77 -11.53 -4.66 10.53
CA SER A 77 -11.45 -3.74 11.68
C SER A 77 -11.80 -2.32 11.24
N GLY A 78 -12.99 -1.87 11.63
CA GLY A 78 -13.53 -0.56 11.23
C GLY A 78 -13.64 -0.42 9.71
N SER A 79 -12.88 0.51 9.12
CA SER A 79 -12.86 0.77 7.68
C SER A 79 -11.72 0.05 6.94
N PHE A 80 -11.12 -0.97 7.55
CA PHE A 80 -9.95 -1.66 7.01
C PHE A 80 -10.14 -3.18 7.06
N VAL A 81 -9.45 -3.86 6.15
CA VAL A 81 -9.37 -5.32 6.08
C VAL A 81 -7.90 -5.70 6.10
N GLU A 82 -7.54 -6.57 7.02
CA GLU A 82 -6.28 -7.31 7.03
C GLU A 82 -6.52 -8.66 6.38
N LEU A 83 -5.78 -8.97 5.33
CA LEU A 83 -5.89 -10.20 4.56
C LEU A 83 -4.53 -10.87 4.43
N SER A 84 -4.35 -12.02 5.05
CA SER A 84 -3.11 -12.79 4.99
C SER A 84 -3.31 -14.07 4.18
N PHE A 85 -2.38 -14.35 3.28
CA PHE A 85 -2.44 -15.49 2.37
C PHE A 85 -1.08 -16.13 2.14
N ARG A 86 -1.09 -17.39 1.72
CA ARG A 86 0.09 -18.14 1.27
C ARG A 86 0.04 -18.34 -0.24
N HIS A 87 1.18 -18.14 -0.89
CA HIS A 87 1.31 -18.32 -2.33
C HIS A 87 2.68 -18.94 -2.66
N ALA A 88 2.71 -20.23 -2.99
CA ALA A 88 3.94 -21.00 -3.12
C ALA A 88 4.97 -20.44 -4.13
N ALA A 89 4.49 -19.82 -5.21
CA ALA A 89 5.35 -19.27 -6.26
C ALA A 89 5.64 -17.75 -6.12
N LEU A 90 5.05 -17.06 -5.13
CA LEU A 90 5.18 -15.61 -5.01
C LEU A 90 6.49 -15.28 -4.29
N ARG A 91 7.42 -14.63 -5.00
CA ARG A 91 8.68 -14.14 -4.44
C ARG A 91 8.71 -12.63 -4.52
N ALA A 92 8.14 -11.97 -3.54
CA ALA A 92 8.04 -10.51 -3.51
C ALA A 92 9.18 -9.87 -2.72
N ALA A 93 9.72 -8.78 -3.26
CA ALA A 93 10.60 -7.87 -2.54
C ALA A 93 9.78 -6.84 -1.73
N PRO A 94 10.34 -6.27 -0.66
CA PRO A 94 9.69 -5.19 0.09
C PRO A 94 9.33 -4.00 -0.81
N GLY A 95 8.13 -3.44 -0.61
CA GLY A 95 7.60 -2.35 -1.44
C GLY A 95 6.85 -2.80 -2.70
N GLN A 96 6.94 -4.08 -3.09
CA GLN A 96 6.15 -4.59 -4.20
C GLN A 96 4.67 -4.76 -3.84
N TYR A 97 3.83 -4.80 -4.87
CA TYR A 97 2.39 -4.97 -4.75
C TYR A 97 1.91 -6.14 -5.61
N VAL A 98 0.68 -6.59 -5.37
CA VAL A 98 0.03 -7.65 -6.15
C VAL A 98 -1.35 -7.20 -6.59
N PHE A 99 -1.84 -7.77 -7.68
CA PHE A 99 -3.23 -7.64 -8.09
C PHE A 99 -4.04 -8.77 -7.47
N VAL A 100 -5.15 -8.40 -6.85
CA VAL A 100 -6.05 -9.33 -6.18
C VAL A 100 -7.38 -9.42 -6.93
N ASN A 101 -7.87 -10.64 -7.09
CA ASN A 101 -9.22 -10.93 -7.54
C ASN A 101 -9.94 -11.80 -6.52
N ILE A 102 -11.21 -11.48 -6.25
CA ILE A 102 -12.09 -12.27 -5.39
C ILE A 102 -13.35 -12.55 -6.20
N PRO A 103 -13.49 -13.76 -6.77
CA PRO A 103 -14.60 -14.16 -7.64
C PRO A 103 -16.00 -13.87 -7.06
N GLU A 104 -16.16 -14.00 -5.74
CA GLU A 104 -17.39 -13.75 -4.98
C GLU A 104 -17.82 -12.28 -5.04
N LEU A 105 -16.88 -11.36 -5.28
CA LEU A 105 -17.16 -9.94 -5.47
C LEU A 105 -17.27 -9.57 -6.94
N SER A 106 -16.34 -10.07 -7.77
CA SER A 106 -16.33 -9.86 -9.21
C SER A 106 -15.33 -10.80 -9.88
N LEU A 107 -15.77 -11.50 -10.92
CA LEU A 107 -14.91 -12.39 -11.73
C LEU A 107 -13.86 -11.63 -12.56
N LEU A 108 -14.09 -10.36 -12.85
CA LEU A 108 -13.30 -9.61 -13.82
C LEU A 108 -12.40 -8.55 -13.18
N GLN A 109 -12.73 -8.06 -11.98
CA GLN A 109 -12.01 -6.94 -11.37
C GLN A 109 -10.76 -7.42 -10.64
N TRP A 110 -9.63 -6.82 -11.01
CA TRP A 110 -8.33 -7.02 -10.38
C TRP A 110 -7.88 -5.70 -9.77
N HIS A 111 -7.58 -5.69 -8.46
CA HIS A 111 -7.23 -4.48 -7.72
C HIS A 111 -5.81 -4.57 -7.14
N PRO A 112 -4.96 -3.53 -7.31
CA PRO A 112 -3.60 -3.55 -6.80
C PRO A 112 -3.56 -3.24 -5.30
N PHE A 113 -2.81 -4.04 -4.53
CA PHE A 113 -2.54 -3.82 -3.11
C PHE A 113 -1.08 -4.10 -2.79
N SER A 114 -0.45 -3.19 -2.04
CA SER A 114 0.92 -3.35 -1.55
C SER A 114 1.02 -4.53 -0.62
N LEU A 115 2.08 -5.32 -0.79
CA LEU A 115 2.40 -6.39 0.13
C LEU A 115 3.03 -5.81 1.39
N SER A 116 2.48 -6.21 2.52
CA SER A 116 3.08 -6.04 3.83
C SER A 116 3.66 -7.37 4.29
N GLY A 117 4.79 -7.32 4.98
CA GLY A 117 5.31 -8.51 5.64
C GLY A 117 4.61 -8.73 6.97
N ALA A 118 4.19 -9.97 7.25
CA ALA A 118 4.19 -10.59 8.58
C ALA A 118 3.77 -12.07 8.45
N CYS A 119 4.44 -12.93 9.21
CA CYS A 119 4.40 -14.38 9.30
C CYS A 119 5.25 -15.16 8.27
N GLU A 120 5.98 -16.17 8.75
CA GLU A 120 6.87 -17.02 7.96
C GLU A 120 6.12 -17.69 6.79
N GLY A 121 6.46 -17.27 5.57
CA GLY A 121 5.86 -17.82 4.34
C GLY A 121 4.47 -17.28 3.98
N CYS A 122 3.97 -16.27 4.71
CA CYS A 122 2.71 -15.59 4.42
C CYS A 122 2.93 -14.18 3.90
N HIS A 123 1.95 -13.67 3.16
CA HIS A 123 1.88 -12.29 2.70
C HIS A 123 0.62 -11.63 3.24
N THR A 124 0.75 -10.41 3.74
CA THR A 124 -0.37 -9.67 4.35
C THR A 124 -0.69 -8.44 3.54
N LEU A 125 -1.97 -8.18 3.32
CA LEU A 125 -2.50 -7.00 2.65
C LEU A 125 -3.33 -6.20 3.65
N TYR A 126 -3.13 -4.88 3.64
CA TYR A 126 -3.96 -3.96 4.40
C TYR A 126 -4.77 -3.12 3.42
N ILE A 127 -6.08 -3.33 3.44
CA ILE A 127 -7.00 -2.78 2.45
C ILE A 127 -7.94 -1.80 3.12
N LYS A 128 -7.92 -0.54 2.67
CA LYS A 128 -8.88 0.47 3.12
C LYS A 128 -10.19 0.37 2.32
N SER A 129 -11.31 0.33 3.04
CA SER A 129 -12.64 0.43 2.46
C SER A 129 -12.88 1.83 1.89
N ALA A 130 -13.24 1.90 0.61
CA ALA A 130 -13.60 3.13 -0.09
C ALA A 130 -15.11 3.45 0.00
N GLY A 131 -15.85 2.73 0.86
CA GLY A 131 -17.29 2.91 1.10
C GLY A 131 -18.13 1.71 0.63
N GLY A 132 -19.34 1.56 1.17
CA GLY A 132 -20.12 0.32 1.08
C GLY A 132 -20.53 -0.14 -0.34
N LYS A 133 -20.52 0.74 -1.34
CA LYS A 133 -20.80 0.38 -2.75
C LYS A 133 -19.54 0.02 -3.55
N SER A 134 -18.35 0.28 -3.01
CA SER A 134 -17.08 -0.01 -3.67
C SER A 134 -16.73 -1.50 -3.55
N TRP A 135 -15.82 -1.97 -4.40
CA TRP A 135 -15.29 -3.34 -4.29
C TRP A 135 -14.66 -3.58 -2.91
N THR A 136 -13.85 -2.64 -2.39
CA THR A 136 -13.21 -2.77 -1.08
C THR A 136 -14.19 -2.71 0.09
N GLY A 137 -15.31 -1.99 -0.05
CA GLY A 137 -16.40 -2.01 0.93
C GLY A 137 -17.18 -3.33 0.95
N ARG A 138 -17.42 -3.93 -0.23
CA ARG A 138 -18.01 -5.27 -0.32
C ARG A 138 -17.06 -6.33 0.22
N LEU A 139 -15.75 -6.18 0.02
CA LEU A 139 -14.73 -7.03 0.65
C LEU A 139 -14.81 -6.99 2.17
N ALA A 140 -14.86 -5.79 2.77
CA ALA A 140 -14.99 -5.66 4.23
C ALA A 140 -16.24 -6.36 4.77
N LYS A 141 -17.36 -6.28 4.05
CA LYS A 141 -18.59 -7.00 4.39
C LYS A 141 -18.43 -8.52 4.26
N LEU A 142 -17.85 -9.00 3.14
CA LEU A 142 -17.62 -10.42 2.90
C LEU A 142 -16.74 -11.04 3.99
N VAL A 143 -15.66 -10.36 4.38
CA VAL A 143 -14.78 -10.79 5.48
C VAL A 143 -15.52 -10.81 6.82
N GLY A 144 -16.38 -9.82 7.08
CA GLY A 144 -17.21 -9.80 8.29
C GLY A 144 -18.23 -10.95 8.37
N GLU A 145 -18.76 -11.41 7.24
CA GLU A 145 -19.79 -12.47 7.18
C GLU A 145 -19.19 -13.88 7.08
N CYS A 146 -18.15 -14.05 6.27
CA CYS A 146 -17.58 -15.35 5.92
C CYS A 146 -16.18 -15.59 6.51
N GLY A 147 -15.59 -14.61 7.19
CA GLY A 147 -14.22 -14.67 7.68
C GLY A 147 -13.25 -14.91 6.52
N ARG A 148 -12.47 -15.99 6.60
CA ARG A 148 -11.48 -16.41 5.58
C ARG A 148 -12.05 -17.32 4.48
N SER A 149 -13.34 -17.65 4.53
CA SER A 149 -13.95 -18.65 3.64
C SER A 149 -14.37 -18.05 2.29
N PHE A 150 -13.39 -17.63 1.49
CA PHE A 150 -13.59 -17.12 0.13
C PHE A 150 -12.38 -17.43 -0.76
N SER A 151 -12.58 -17.35 -2.07
CA SER A 151 -11.55 -17.62 -3.08
C SER A 151 -10.69 -16.37 -3.31
N LEU A 152 -9.38 -16.56 -3.41
CA LEU A 152 -8.43 -15.47 -3.64
C LEU A 152 -7.56 -15.78 -4.87
N GLY A 153 -7.66 -14.94 -5.90
CA GLY A 153 -6.73 -14.90 -7.02
C GLY A 153 -5.67 -13.84 -6.80
N VAL A 154 -4.41 -14.17 -7.06
CA VAL A 154 -3.27 -13.24 -6.91
C VAL A 154 -2.44 -13.25 -8.19
N ASP A 155 -2.13 -12.06 -8.71
CA ASP A 155 -1.22 -11.85 -9.85
C ASP A 155 -0.09 -10.89 -9.42
N GLY A 156 1.15 -11.33 -9.53
CA GLY A 156 2.32 -10.57 -9.09
C GLY A 156 3.58 -11.43 -8.93
N PRO A 157 4.65 -10.86 -8.34
CA PRO A 157 4.72 -9.52 -7.77
C PRO A 157 4.83 -8.44 -8.87
N CYS A 158 4.39 -7.23 -8.54
CA CYS A 158 4.46 -6.05 -9.39
C CYS A 158 5.19 -4.91 -8.67
N GLY A 159 5.74 -3.97 -9.43
CA GLY A 159 6.59 -2.90 -8.91
C GLY A 159 8.07 -3.21 -9.08
N ARG A 160 8.91 -2.19 -8.93
CA ARG A 160 10.36 -2.32 -9.06
C ARG A 160 10.94 -2.85 -7.76
N VAL A 161 11.89 -3.77 -7.86
CA VAL A 161 12.71 -4.15 -6.71
C VAL A 161 13.57 -2.94 -6.36
N GLN A 162 13.50 -2.52 -5.11
CA GLN A 162 14.31 -1.43 -4.60
C GLN A 162 15.52 -2.00 -3.87
N GLU A 163 16.70 -1.63 -4.33
CA GLU A 163 17.96 -1.88 -3.63
C GLU A 163 18.21 -0.71 -2.67
N PHE A 164 18.63 -1.03 -1.45
CA PHE A 164 18.87 -0.06 -0.38
C PHE A 164 20.34 0.02 0.04
N ASP A 165 21.19 -0.86 -0.49
CA ASP A 165 22.60 -1.01 -0.06
C ASP A 165 23.47 0.21 -0.38
N ASP A 166 23.08 1.01 -1.38
CA ASP A 166 23.78 2.24 -1.78
C ASP A 166 23.51 3.43 -0.85
N TYR A 167 22.57 3.29 0.09
CA TYR A 167 22.15 4.37 0.99
C TYR A 167 22.65 4.13 2.40
N SER A 168 23.00 5.21 3.10
CA SER A 168 23.33 5.19 4.54
C SER A 168 22.10 5.48 5.40
N VAL A 169 21.16 6.28 4.89
CA VAL A 169 19.95 6.71 5.59
C VAL A 169 18.74 6.59 4.66
N VAL A 170 17.66 5.97 5.15
CA VAL A 170 16.38 5.83 4.46
C VAL A 170 15.28 6.47 5.31
N VAL A 171 14.65 7.51 4.78
CA VAL A 171 13.51 8.20 5.40
C VAL A 171 12.23 7.81 4.68
N LEU A 172 11.34 7.12 5.38
CA LEU A 172 10.05 6.66 4.86
C LEU A 172 8.96 7.63 5.31
N VAL A 173 8.23 8.23 4.38
CA VAL A 173 7.15 9.19 4.65
C VAL A 173 5.81 8.59 4.22
N ALA A 174 4.97 8.26 5.18
CA ALA A 174 3.70 7.57 4.95
C ALA A 174 2.49 8.42 5.36
N GLY A 175 1.42 8.37 4.57
CA GLY A 175 0.13 8.99 4.90
C GLY A 175 -1.05 8.01 4.81
N GLY A 176 -1.74 7.78 5.93
CA GLY A 176 -2.87 6.86 6.02
C GLY A 176 -2.48 5.44 5.62
N ILE A 177 -3.25 4.83 4.70
CA ILE A 177 -2.98 3.47 4.19
C ILE A 177 -1.72 3.39 3.31
N GLY A 178 -1.18 4.54 2.87
CA GLY A 178 0.12 4.59 2.19
C GLY A 178 1.30 4.12 3.06
N VAL A 179 1.06 3.80 4.33
CA VAL A 179 2.04 3.15 5.21
C VAL A 179 2.37 1.73 4.78
N THR A 180 1.49 1.01 4.08
CA THR A 180 1.70 -0.41 3.75
C THR A 180 3.01 -0.71 3.01
N PRO A 181 3.36 -0.03 1.90
CA PRO A 181 4.67 -0.24 1.25
C PRO A 181 5.83 0.21 2.15
N CYS A 182 5.69 1.33 2.87
CA CYS A 182 6.70 1.81 3.81
C CYS A 182 6.94 0.82 4.95
N ALA A 183 5.89 0.20 5.48
CA ALA A 183 5.94 -0.79 6.55
C ALA A 183 6.72 -2.03 6.11
N ALA A 184 6.48 -2.52 4.90
CA ALA A 184 7.24 -3.64 4.34
C ALA A 184 8.74 -3.32 4.24
N ILE A 185 9.09 -2.14 3.73
CA ILE A 185 10.48 -1.67 3.61
C ILE A 185 11.10 -1.51 5.00
N TYR A 186 10.40 -0.85 5.92
CA TYR A 186 10.84 -0.61 7.29
C TYR A 186 11.18 -1.91 8.02
N SER A 187 10.26 -2.87 8.03
CA SER A 187 10.47 -4.16 8.69
C SER A 187 11.59 -4.98 8.05
N HIS A 188 11.78 -4.88 6.72
CA HIS A 188 12.89 -5.53 6.03
C HIS A 188 14.25 -4.96 6.43
N LEU A 189 14.40 -3.63 6.37
CA LEU A 189 15.66 -2.95 6.72
C LEU A 189 16.02 -3.13 8.19
N ARG A 190 15.02 -3.09 9.09
CA ARG A 190 15.23 -3.36 10.52
C ARG A 190 15.73 -4.77 10.77
N ARG A 191 15.13 -5.78 10.12
CA ARG A 191 15.54 -7.18 10.25
C ARG A 191 16.96 -7.39 9.74
N GLN A 192 17.28 -6.89 8.55
CA GLN A 192 18.63 -6.98 7.96
C GLN A 192 19.69 -6.34 8.87
N ARG A 193 19.36 -5.22 9.53
CA ARG A 193 20.23 -4.56 10.50
C ARG A 193 20.40 -5.35 11.80
N ALA A 194 19.33 -5.96 12.30
CA ALA A 194 19.37 -6.80 13.51
C ALA A 194 20.20 -8.09 13.30
N GLU A 195 20.18 -8.64 12.09
CA GLU A 195 20.99 -9.79 11.66
C GLU A 195 22.47 -9.43 11.42
N GLY A 196 22.88 -8.18 11.68
CA GLY A 196 24.26 -7.71 11.52
C GLY A 196 24.63 -7.35 10.08
N GLY A 197 23.65 -7.26 9.18
CA GLY A 197 23.85 -6.77 7.82
C GLY A 197 24.15 -5.26 7.80
N GLY A 198 24.89 -4.82 6.79
CA GLY A 198 25.22 -3.40 6.53
C GLY A 198 24.03 -2.56 6.03
N ALA A 199 22.83 -2.77 6.56
CA ALA A 199 21.63 -2.08 6.13
C ALA A 199 21.63 -0.60 6.56
N PRO A 200 21.04 0.31 5.76
CA PRO A 200 20.90 1.71 6.12
C PRO A 200 20.15 1.93 7.43
N ALA A 201 20.42 3.06 8.09
CA ALA A 201 19.55 3.55 9.14
C ALA A 201 18.19 3.93 8.55
N VAL A 202 17.11 3.35 9.07
CA VAL A 202 15.75 3.60 8.59
C VAL A 202 14.92 4.35 9.63
N THR A 203 14.20 5.37 9.19
CA THR A 203 13.23 6.12 10.01
C THR A 203 11.90 6.21 9.28
N LEU A 204 10.80 5.83 9.95
CA LEU A 204 9.44 5.90 9.42
C LEU A 204 8.69 7.10 10.03
N LEU A 205 8.32 8.07 9.18
CA LEU A 205 7.47 9.20 9.48
C LEU A 205 6.05 8.88 8.99
N TRP A 206 5.12 8.59 9.90
CA TRP A 206 3.78 8.15 9.54
C TRP A 206 2.69 9.09 10.04
N SER A 207 1.92 9.68 9.12
CA SER A 207 0.72 10.46 9.45
C SER A 207 -0.54 9.62 9.31
N VAL A 208 -1.33 9.55 10.38
CA VAL A 208 -2.53 8.71 10.48
C VAL A 208 -3.69 9.44 11.16
N ARG A 209 -4.90 8.97 10.88
CA ARG A 209 -6.16 9.45 11.47
C ARG A 209 -6.93 8.34 12.16
N ASP A 210 -6.89 7.15 11.58
CA ASP A 210 -7.71 6.02 11.98
C ASP A 210 -6.96 5.16 13.02
N ALA A 211 -7.45 5.10 14.26
CA ALA A 211 -6.85 4.30 15.33
C ALA A 211 -6.83 2.80 15.02
N ALA A 212 -7.84 2.31 14.29
CA ALA A 212 -7.88 0.92 13.82
C ALA A 212 -6.63 0.55 13.00
N LEU A 213 -6.20 1.45 12.10
CA LEU A 213 -5.00 1.24 11.29
C LEU A 213 -3.72 1.22 12.13
N VAL A 214 -3.63 2.07 13.17
CA VAL A 214 -2.53 2.04 14.14
C VAL A 214 -2.48 0.70 14.85
N SER A 215 -3.61 0.20 15.32
CA SER A 215 -3.69 -1.11 15.98
C SER A 215 -3.24 -2.26 15.06
N MET A 216 -3.73 -2.30 13.81
CA MET A 216 -3.30 -3.30 12.82
C MET A 216 -1.80 -3.24 12.48
N MET A 217 -1.17 -2.07 12.61
CA MET A 217 0.25 -1.85 12.32
C MET A 217 1.15 -1.99 13.54
N SER A 218 0.63 -2.48 14.67
CA SER A 218 1.38 -2.55 15.94
C SER A 218 2.65 -3.41 15.89
N TYR A 219 2.71 -4.35 14.96
CA TYR A 219 3.92 -5.17 14.70
C TYR A 219 5.13 -4.34 14.26
N LEU A 220 4.96 -3.07 13.84
CA LEU A 220 6.08 -2.19 13.48
C LEU A 220 6.92 -1.77 14.69
N TRP A 221 6.37 -1.88 15.89
CA TRP A 221 7.04 -1.49 17.13
C TRP A 221 6.96 -2.53 18.25
N SER A 222 6.19 -3.61 18.10
CA SER A 222 6.42 -4.83 18.90
C SER A 222 7.54 -5.63 18.24
N ASP A 223 8.52 -6.13 19.01
CA ASP A 223 9.69 -6.90 18.54
C ASP A 223 9.32 -8.26 17.90
N GLY A 224 8.46 -8.29 16.90
CA GLY A 224 8.08 -9.50 16.16
C GLY A 224 7.27 -10.52 16.97
N LYS A 225 6.74 -10.17 18.15
CA LYS A 225 5.73 -11.00 18.82
C LYS A 225 4.40 -10.81 18.11
N GLU A 226 4.15 -11.67 17.13
CA GLU A 226 2.90 -11.82 16.39
C GLU A 226 1.81 -12.39 17.31
N ASP A 227 1.31 -11.60 18.25
CA ASP A 227 -0.03 -11.85 18.76
C ASP A 227 -0.99 -11.42 17.66
N PHE A 228 -1.48 -12.40 16.88
CA PHE A 228 -2.67 -12.22 16.05
C PHE A 228 -3.66 -11.39 16.85
N LEU A 229 -4.04 -10.21 16.34
CA LEU A 229 -4.85 -9.22 17.07
C LEU A 229 -6.25 -9.79 17.32
N VAL A 230 -6.37 -10.64 18.34
CA VAL A 230 -7.63 -11.20 18.83
C VAL A 230 -8.35 -10.19 19.71
N ASN A 231 -7.69 -9.11 20.14
CA ASN A 231 -8.33 -8.11 21.00
C ASN A 231 -7.93 -6.69 20.59
N ALA A 232 -8.81 -6.00 19.86
CA ALA A 232 -8.73 -4.56 19.61
C ALA A 232 -9.07 -3.71 20.87
N GLY A 233 -9.64 -4.34 21.91
CA GLY A 233 -10.11 -3.66 23.13
C GLY A 233 -9.06 -3.17 24.15
N PRO A 234 -7.86 -3.76 24.29
CA PRO A 234 -6.86 -3.28 25.26
C PRO A 234 -6.12 -2.03 24.79
N LEU A 235 -5.90 -1.89 23.47
CA LEU A 235 -5.05 -0.84 22.91
C LEU A 235 -5.67 0.56 23.02
N GLU A 236 -7.02 0.67 23.01
CA GLU A 236 -7.71 1.96 23.19
C GLU A 236 -7.44 2.59 24.57
N ARG A 237 -7.10 1.78 25.59
CA ARG A 237 -6.81 2.26 26.95
C ARG A 237 -5.33 2.59 27.18
N GLU A 238 -4.41 1.92 26.49
CA GLU A 238 -2.96 2.15 26.65
C GLU A 238 -2.47 3.45 25.99
N VAL A 239 -3.26 4.01 25.07
CA VAL A 239 -2.96 5.25 24.33
C VAL A 239 -3.13 6.53 25.20
N ALA A 240 -3.61 6.40 26.44
CA ALA A 240 -4.15 7.52 27.22
C ALA A 240 -3.24 8.18 28.28
N ALA A 241 -1.94 7.85 28.39
CA ALA A 241 -1.12 8.43 29.46
C ALA A 241 0.35 8.75 29.07
N CYS A 242 0.86 9.87 29.61
CA CYS A 242 2.26 10.16 29.99
C CYS A 242 3.06 11.24 29.21
N SER A 243 4.12 11.71 29.88
CA SER A 243 4.89 12.95 29.69
C SER A 243 6.38 12.75 29.32
N VAL A 244 7.01 13.83 28.83
CA VAL A 244 8.32 13.88 28.11
C VAL A 244 9.55 13.96 29.04
N SER A 245 10.67 13.32 28.63
CA SER A 245 12.04 13.62 29.10
C SER A 245 12.99 13.88 27.91
N PRO A 246 13.95 14.83 27.96
CA PRO A 246 14.63 15.37 26.78
C PRO A 246 16.10 14.94 26.70
N ALA A 247 16.44 13.85 25.98
CA ALA A 247 17.85 13.55 25.66
C ALA A 247 18.15 12.49 24.56
N ALA A 248 17.19 11.81 23.93
CA ALA A 248 17.47 10.56 23.20
C ALA A 248 17.51 10.67 21.65
N ALA A 249 18.28 9.79 21.02
CA ALA A 249 18.45 9.60 19.57
C ALA A 249 17.13 9.65 18.76
N VAL A 250 17.22 9.98 17.46
CA VAL A 250 16.04 10.03 16.57
C VAL A 250 15.34 8.66 16.60
N PRO A 251 14.08 8.59 17.04
CA PRO A 251 13.35 7.33 17.15
C PRO A 251 13.09 6.74 15.76
N ALA A 252 13.15 5.41 15.66
CA ALA A 252 13.00 4.68 14.40
C ALA A 252 11.60 4.86 13.77
N LEU A 253 10.58 5.09 14.59
CA LEU A 253 9.22 5.38 14.14
C LEU A 253 8.69 6.66 14.78
N ARG A 254 8.12 7.55 13.96
CA ARG A 254 7.44 8.78 14.39
C ARG A 254 6.03 8.81 13.86
N LEU A 255 5.05 8.75 14.76
CA LEU A 255 3.63 8.72 14.47
C LEU A 255 3.01 10.11 14.66
N PHE A 256 2.27 10.58 13.66
CA PHE A 256 1.58 11.88 13.66
C PHE A 256 0.08 11.65 13.57
N VAL A 257 -0.63 11.81 14.68
CA VAL A 257 -2.07 11.54 14.78
C VAL A 257 -2.87 12.82 14.55
N THR A 258 -3.74 12.80 13.54
CA THR A 258 -4.57 13.97 13.15
C THR A 258 -6.03 13.73 13.48
N GLY A 259 -6.51 14.20 14.65
CA GLY A 259 -7.93 14.17 14.99
C GLY A 259 -8.21 13.88 16.46
N GLY A 260 -8.31 14.96 17.25
CA GLY A 260 -9.12 15.03 18.47
C GLY A 260 -8.71 14.25 19.72
N ALA A 261 -8.05 13.10 19.60
CA ALA A 261 -7.45 12.46 20.77
C ALA A 261 -6.07 13.10 20.99
N ALA A 262 -5.97 13.92 22.04
CA ALA A 262 -4.67 14.33 22.58
C ALA A 262 -3.95 13.06 23.05
N CYS A 263 -3.15 12.47 22.17
CA CYS A 263 -2.36 11.29 22.48
C CYS A 263 -1.08 11.77 23.18
N GLY A 264 -1.00 11.52 24.48
CA GLY A 264 0.27 11.57 25.22
C GLY A 264 1.24 10.53 24.63
N SER A 265 2.53 10.83 24.73
CA SER A 265 3.61 10.08 24.09
C SER A 265 3.64 8.61 24.48
N VAL A 266 3.69 7.71 23.51
CA VAL A 266 4.08 6.31 23.73
C VAL A 266 5.58 6.29 24.04
N SER A 267 5.96 5.74 25.19
CA SER A 267 7.35 5.37 25.49
C SER A 267 7.50 3.87 25.34
N GLN A 268 7.72 3.43 24.11
CA GLN A 268 8.72 2.41 23.87
C GLN A 268 9.87 3.15 23.21
N THR A 269 11.12 2.84 23.55
CA THR A 269 12.35 3.54 23.13
C THR A 269 12.52 3.74 21.61
N GLU A 270 11.59 3.23 20.79
CA GLU A 270 11.65 3.22 19.33
C GLU A 270 10.54 4.04 18.65
N VAL A 271 9.48 4.47 19.35
CA VAL A 271 8.31 5.16 18.77
C VAL A 271 8.06 6.50 19.44
N ALA A 272 8.03 7.59 18.67
CA ALA A 272 7.54 8.88 19.14
C ALA A 272 6.18 9.20 18.54
N VAL A 273 5.20 9.53 19.39
CA VAL A 273 3.86 9.95 18.96
C VAL A 273 3.70 11.45 19.15
N THR A 274 3.30 12.14 18.09
CA THR A 274 3.06 13.58 18.06
C THR A 274 1.61 13.84 17.63
N ALA A 275 0.89 14.64 18.41
CA ALA A 275 -0.43 15.12 18.02
C ALA A 275 -0.27 16.26 16.99
N GLY A 276 -0.85 16.09 15.80
CA GLY A 276 -0.77 17.11 14.75
C GLY A 276 -0.48 16.54 13.36
N ARG A 277 -0.38 17.45 12.38
CA ARG A 277 -0.03 17.09 11.01
C ARG A 277 1.48 16.90 10.90
N LEU A 278 1.89 15.87 10.16
CA LEU A 278 3.28 15.69 9.77
C LEU A 278 3.72 16.83 8.85
N ASP A 279 4.70 17.62 9.30
CA ASP A 279 5.38 18.61 8.48
C ASP A 279 6.66 17.99 7.90
N ALA A 280 6.54 17.40 6.70
CA ALA A 280 7.67 16.76 6.04
C ALA A 280 8.83 17.73 5.74
N ALA A 281 8.56 19.04 5.61
CA ALA A 281 9.59 20.04 5.35
C ALA A 281 10.50 20.27 6.57
N ALA A 282 9.97 20.12 7.78
CA ALA A 282 10.75 20.22 9.02
C ALA A 282 11.35 18.86 9.42
N GLU A 283 10.58 17.79 9.26
CA GLU A 283 10.91 16.46 9.77
C GLU A 283 11.97 15.73 8.93
N VAL A 284 11.93 15.86 7.60
CA VAL A 284 12.93 15.20 6.73
C VAL A 284 14.34 15.72 7.00
N PRO A 285 14.61 17.05 7.01
CA PRO A 285 15.94 17.56 7.36
C PRO A 285 16.38 17.18 8.78
N PHE A 286 15.44 17.18 9.74
CA PHE A 286 15.73 16.78 11.12
C PHE A 286 16.22 15.33 11.22
N VAL A 287 15.58 14.41 10.49
CA VAL A 287 15.96 12.99 10.47
C VAL A 287 17.26 12.76 9.71
N VAL A 288 17.47 13.48 8.61
CA VAL A 288 18.70 13.37 7.80
C VAL A 288 19.93 13.85 8.59
N GLY A 289 19.78 14.92 9.38
CA GLY A 289 20.88 15.48 10.18
C GLY A 289 22.07 15.85 9.32
N ASP A 290 23.27 15.40 9.72
CA ASP A 290 24.53 15.69 9.04
C ASP A 290 24.96 14.61 8.01
N ALA A 291 24.07 13.68 7.65
CA ALA A 291 24.37 12.65 6.66
C ALA A 291 24.62 13.26 5.27
N ASP A 292 25.50 12.65 4.47
CA ASP A 292 25.69 13.06 3.07
C ASP A 292 24.36 12.92 2.30
N PRO A 293 23.80 14.00 1.75
CA PRO A 293 22.52 13.93 1.05
C PRO A 293 22.51 12.92 -0.10
N ARG A 294 23.66 12.68 -0.75
CA ARG A 294 23.74 11.75 -1.89
C ARG A 294 23.53 10.29 -1.49
N SER A 295 23.82 9.94 -0.23
CA SER A 295 23.59 8.61 0.34
C SER A 295 22.27 8.52 1.12
N VAL A 296 21.40 9.53 0.99
CA VAL A 296 20.06 9.55 1.61
C VAL A 296 19.00 9.21 0.55
N LEU A 297 18.06 8.34 0.95
CA LEU A 297 16.83 8.07 0.19
C LEU A 297 15.61 8.52 1.00
N VAL A 298 14.80 9.40 0.42
CA VAL A 298 13.47 9.76 0.92
C VAL A 298 12.41 9.03 0.07
N PHE A 299 11.66 8.13 0.68
CA PHE A 299 10.58 7.39 0.04
C PHE A 299 9.24 7.87 0.58
N ALA A 300 8.30 8.28 -0.29
CA ALA A 300 7.03 8.83 0.14
C ALA A 300 5.82 8.13 -0.51
N CYS A 301 4.81 7.81 0.31
CA CYS A 301 3.52 7.27 -0.15
C CYS A 301 2.37 7.84 0.69
N GLY A 302 1.39 8.48 0.04
CA GLY A 302 0.25 9.08 0.75
C GLY A 302 -0.46 10.18 -0.02
N PRO A 303 -1.17 11.09 0.67
CA PRO A 303 -1.86 12.21 0.03
C PRO A 303 -0.89 13.11 -0.74
N ALA A 304 -1.31 13.59 -1.92
CA ALA A 304 -0.48 14.42 -2.80
C ALA A 304 0.10 15.68 -2.13
N GLY A 305 -0.54 16.24 -1.10
CA GLY A 305 0.03 17.34 -0.32
C GLY A 305 1.26 16.92 0.49
N LEU A 306 1.19 15.77 1.17
CA LEU A 306 2.27 15.24 1.98
C LEU A 306 3.45 14.80 1.11
N VAL A 307 3.16 14.07 0.02
CA VAL A 307 4.19 13.57 -0.89
C VAL A 307 4.95 14.70 -1.58
N ARG A 308 4.24 15.77 -1.99
CA ARG A 308 4.89 16.98 -2.54
C ARG A 308 5.80 17.64 -1.51
N SER A 309 5.33 17.82 -0.27
CA SER A 309 6.15 18.40 0.82
C SER A 309 7.42 17.57 1.08
N ALA A 310 7.31 16.24 1.14
CA ALA A 310 8.46 15.35 1.30
C ALA A 310 9.44 15.41 0.12
N ARG A 311 8.93 15.49 -1.11
CA ARG A 311 9.74 15.66 -2.32
C ARG A 311 10.52 16.96 -2.29
N ASP A 312 9.83 18.07 -2.01
CA ASP A 312 10.44 19.40 -2.03
C ASP A 312 11.51 19.50 -0.93
N ALA A 313 11.28 18.87 0.24
CA ALA A 313 12.27 18.75 1.30
C ALA A 313 13.50 17.93 0.88
N ALA A 314 13.30 16.76 0.25
CA ALA A 314 14.38 15.91 -0.23
C ALA A 314 15.23 16.62 -1.30
N LEU A 315 14.59 17.29 -2.26
CA LEU A 315 15.26 18.03 -3.32
C LEU A 315 16.04 19.23 -2.77
N ALA A 316 15.50 19.95 -1.77
CA ALA A 316 16.19 21.06 -1.12
C ALA A 316 17.48 20.61 -0.41
N LEU A 317 17.52 19.38 0.10
CA LEU A 317 18.72 18.78 0.69
C LEU A 317 19.70 18.22 -0.35
N GLY A 318 19.26 18.00 -1.60
CA GLY A 318 20.02 17.26 -2.60
C GLY A 318 19.98 15.74 -2.41
N ALA A 319 18.99 15.23 -1.68
CA ALA A 319 18.78 13.82 -1.42
C ALA A 319 18.01 13.12 -2.55
N ASN A 320 18.13 11.80 -2.63
CA ASN A 320 17.36 10.99 -3.58
C ASN A 320 15.92 10.91 -3.13
N PHE A 321 14.97 11.05 -4.06
CA PHE A 321 13.55 10.98 -3.75
C PHE A 321 12.85 9.91 -4.61
N ARG A 322 11.97 9.14 -3.99
CA ARG A 322 11.07 8.21 -4.67
C ARG A 322 9.64 8.32 -4.14
N GLU A 323 8.69 8.25 -5.06
CA GLU A 323 7.26 8.29 -4.78
C GLU A 323 6.60 7.01 -5.27
N GLU A 324 5.72 6.44 -4.45
CA GLU A 324 4.75 5.44 -4.89
C GLU A 324 3.33 5.97 -4.71
N SER A 325 2.56 5.94 -5.79
CA SER A 325 1.16 6.35 -5.80
C SER A 325 0.26 5.23 -6.31
N PHE A 326 -0.75 4.85 -5.52
CA PHE A 326 -1.82 3.95 -5.95
C PHE A 326 -3.09 4.79 -6.16
N ASN A 327 -3.46 5.01 -7.41
CA ASN A 327 -4.75 5.63 -7.74
C ASN A 327 -5.81 4.52 -7.82
N LEU A 328 -6.45 4.24 -6.69
CA LEU A 328 -7.64 3.36 -6.61
C LEU A 328 -8.92 4.19 -6.83
#